data_AF-A0A6M3LTE9-F1
#
_entry.id   AF-A0A6M3LTE9-F1
#
_cell.length_a   1.000
_cell.length_b   1.000
_cell.length_c   1.000
_cell.angle_alpha   90.00
_cell.angle_beta   90.00
_cell.angle_gamma   90.00
#
_symmetry.space_group_name_H-M   'P 1'
#
loop_
_entity.id
_entity.type
_entity.pdbx_description
1 polymer ?
#
loop_
_entity_poly.entity_id
_entity_poly.type
_entity_poly.pdbx_seq_one_letter_code
_entity_poly.pdbx_strand_id
1 'polypeptide(L)'
;MNLFEKYYDKEYEKERNKFIPLAENYANNLCGESIKTRNEEERSAWNSKWNLTFHKKMNQLSMCLFKDKKGKESEISTVVRKVL
;
A
#
# COMPACT_ATOMS: atom_id res chain seq x y z
N MET A 1 8.02 13.41 26.81
CA MET A 1 7.05 12.80 25.88
C MET A 1 7.03 13.65 24.63
N ASN A 2 7.57 13.15 23.52
CA ASN A 2 7.63 13.93 22.29
C ASN A 2 6.25 13.93 21.59
N LEU A 3 6.04 14.86 20.65
CA LEU A 3 4.75 14.96 19.92
C LEU A 3 4.42 13.69 19.13
N PHE A 4 5.45 12.94 18.70
CA PHE A 4 5.32 11.71 17.93
C PHE A 4 4.70 10.59 18.76
N GLU A 5 5.18 10.38 19.99
CA GLU A 5 4.65 9.40 20.95
C GLU A 5 3.20 9.68 21.34
N LYS A 6 2.78 10.95 21.29
CA LYS A 6 1.41 11.36 21.63
C LYS A 6 0.38 10.95 20.58
N TYR A 7 0.77 10.84 19.30
CA TYR A 7 -0.13 10.52 18.19
C TYR A 7 0.22 9.23 17.45
N TYR A 8 1.28 8.55 17.86
CA TYR A 8 1.68 7.28 17.27
C TYR A 8 0.76 6.16 17.73
N ASP A 9 -0.12 5.77 16.82
CA ASP A 9 -1.03 4.64 16.99
C ASP A 9 -0.35 3.36 16.48
N LYS A 10 0.09 2.54 17.44
CA LYS A 10 0.71 1.22 17.18
C LYS A 10 -0.25 0.23 16.53
N GLU A 11 -1.56 0.34 16.78
CA GLU A 11 -2.54 -0.55 16.18
C GLU A 11 -2.76 -0.17 14.71
N TYR A 12 -2.86 1.13 14.42
CA TYR A 12 -2.90 1.65 13.06
C TYR A 12 -1.67 1.21 12.25
N GLU A 13 -0.47 1.30 12.82
CA GLU A 13 0.75 0.87 12.14
C GLU A 13 0.74 -0.65 11.84
N LYS A 14 0.36 -1.48 12.82
CA LYS A 14 0.25 -2.94 12.61
C LYS A 14 -0.74 -3.30 11.51
N GLU A 15 -1.90 -2.63 11.46
CA GLU A 15 -2.88 -2.87 10.40
C GLU A 15 -2.39 -2.37 9.04
N ARG A 16 -1.82 -1.17 8.98
CA ARG A 16 -1.22 -0.61 7.77
C ARG A 16 -0.15 -1.54 7.20
N ASN A 17 0.69 -2.12 8.06
CA ASN A 17 1.81 -2.96 7.63
C ASN A 17 1.37 -4.25 6.94
N LYS A 18 0.15 -4.74 7.19
CA LYS A 18 -0.43 -5.89 6.46
C LYS A 18 -0.64 -5.59 4.97
N PHE A 19 -0.74 -4.32 4.58
CA PHE A 19 -0.95 -3.91 3.19
C PHE A 19 0.33 -3.71 2.40
N ILE A 20 1.47 -3.58 3.08
CA ILE A 20 2.76 -3.34 2.42
C ILE A 20 3.03 -4.42 1.37
N PRO A 21 2.92 -5.73 1.65
CA PRO A 21 3.21 -6.75 0.63
C PRO A 21 2.25 -6.70 -0.57
N LEU A 22 0.98 -6.35 -0.33
CA LEU A 22 -0.04 -6.25 -1.38
C LEU A 22 0.21 -5.03 -2.28
N ALA A 23 0.59 -3.90 -1.69
CA ALA A 23 0.92 -2.69 -2.41
C ALA A 23 2.25 -2.80 -3.16
N GLU A 24 3.26 -3.45 -2.57
CA GLU A 24 4.54 -3.78 -3.22
C GLU A 24 4.32 -4.68 -4.43
N ASN A 25 3.60 -5.80 -4.28
CA ASN A 25 3.31 -6.70 -5.39
C ASN A 25 2.57 -5.96 -6.53
N TYR A 26 1.58 -5.11 -6.19
CA TYR A 26 0.87 -4.31 -7.18
C TYR A 26 1.79 -3.32 -7.92
N ALA A 27 2.66 -2.61 -7.20
CA ALA A 27 3.60 -1.66 -7.79
C ALA A 27 4.64 -2.38 -8.66
N ASN A 28 5.17 -3.53 -8.20
CA ASN A 28 6.10 -4.37 -8.94
C ASN A 28 5.48 -4.90 -10.25
N ASN A 29 4.24 -5.37 -10.22
CA ASN A 29 3.55 -5.85 -11.42
C ASN A 29 3.32 -4.74 -12.46
N LEU A 30 3.10 -3.50 -12.04
CA LEU A 30 2.85 -2.37 -12.96
C LEU A 30 4.10 -1.63 -13.42
N CYS A 31 5.11 -1.51 -12.56
CA CYS A 31 6.31 -0.71 -12.82
C CYS A 31 7.56 -1.56 -13.06
N GLY A 32 7.48 -2.88 -12.84
CA GLY A 32 8.63 -3.77 -12.71
C GLY A 32 9.16 -3.77 -11.28
N GLU A 33 9.79 -4.87 -10.86
CA GLU A 33 10.38 -5.03 -9.53
C GLU A 33 11.61 -4.14 -9.29
N SER A 34 12.38 -3.87 -10.35
CA SER A 34 13.56 -3.03 -10.28
C SER A 34 13.90 -2.44 -11.64
N ILE A 35 14.51 -1.25 -11.62
CA ILE A 35 15.10 -0.66 -12.81
C ILE A 35 16.57 -1.10 -12.96
N LYS A 36 16.93 -1.60 -14.15
CA LYS A 36 18.29 -2.10 -14.45
C LYS A 36 19.20 -1.03 -15.09
N THR A 37 18.72 0.20 -15.24
CA THR A 37 19.46 1.26 -15.90
C THR A 37 20.50 1.93 -14.98
N ARG A 38 21.60 2.36 -15.59
CA ARG A 38 22.60 3.21 -14.92
C ARG A 38 22.26 4.69 -15.02
N ASN A 39 21.32 5.07 -15.88
CA ASN A 39 20.86 6.46 -16.04
C ASN A 39 20.12 6.92 -14.78
N GLU A 40 20.57 8.03 -14.20
CA GLU A 40 20.01 8.57 -12.97
C GLU A 40 18.60 9.15 -13.17
N GLU A 41 18.35 9.80 -14.31
CA GLU A 41 17.05 10.40 -14.63
C GLU A 41 15.98 9.31 -14.76
N GLU A 42 16.28 8.24 -15.49
CA GLU A 42 15.38 7.10 -15.66
C GLU A 42 15.13 6.39 -14.32
N ARG A 43 16.16 6.26 -13.47
CA ARG A 43 16.03 5.69 -12.13
C ARG A 43 15.13 6.55 -11.25
N SER A 44 15.31 7.86 -11.28
CA SER A 44 14.49 8.82 -10.54
C SER A 44 13.02 8.78 -11.00
N ALA A 45 12.79 8.76 -12.32
CA ALA A 45 11.46 8.66 -12.91
C ALA A 45 10.76 7.35 -12.51
N TRP A 46 11.48 6.22 -12.59
CA TRP A 46 10.96 4.92 -12.16
C TRP A 46 10.66 4.89 -10.67
N ASN A 47 11.56 5.38 -9.82
CA ASN A 47 11.35 5.42 -8.37
C ASN A 47 10.14 6.28 -8.02
N SER A 48 9.96 7.42 -8.70
CA SER A 48 8.81 8.29 -8.51
C SER A 48 7.50 7.60 -8.91
N LYS A 49 7.49 6.91 -10.06
CA LYS A 49 6.33 6.16 -10.55
C LYS A 49 5.99 4.97 -9.64
N TRP A 50 6.98 4.21 -9.22
CA TRP A 50 6.82 3.07 -8.33
C TRP A 50 6.26 3.52 -6.97
N ASN A 51 6.86 4.55 -6.35
CA ASN A 51 6.39 5.10 -5.07
C ASN A 51 4.96 5.65 -5.17
N LEU A 52 4.64 6.38 -6.22
CA LEU A 52 3.28 6.88 -6.46
C LEU A 52 2.28 5.71 -6.55
N THR A 53 2.64 4.65 -7.28
CA THR A 53 1.78 3.46 -7.46
C THR A 53 1.58 2.72 -6.14
N PHE A 54 2.67 2.50 -5.40
CA PHE A 54 2.65 1.89 -4.07
C PHE A 54 1.77 2.67 -3.09
N HIS A 55 2.01 3.97 -2.93
CA HIS A 55 1.25 4.79 -1.97
C HIS A 55 -0.22 4.95 -2.37
N LYS A 56 -0.52 5.03 -3.66
CA LYS A 56 -1.90 5.03 -4.14
C LYS A 56 -2.62 3.73 -3.76
N LYS A 57 -1.96 2.57 -3.91
CA LYS A 57 -2.53 1.27 -3.52
C LYS A 57 -2.68 1.14 -2.01
N MET A 58 -1.70 1.60 -1.23
CA MET A 58 -1.79 1.66 0.24
C MET A 58 -3.01 2.46 0.70
N ASN A 59 -3.25 3.64 0.11
CA ASN A 59 -4.40 4.48 0.43
C ASN A 59 -5.72 3.81 0.05
N GLN A 60 -5.77 3.10 -1.08
CA GLN A 60 -6.96 2.34 -1.46
C GLN A 60 -7.27 1.22 -0.45
N LEU A 61 -6.26 0.45 -0.06
CA LEU A 61 -6.41 -0.67 0.89
C LEU A 61 -6.83 -0.16 2.28
N SER A 62 -6.24 0.94 2.75
CA SER A 62 -6.63 1.53 4.03
C SER A 62 -8.06 2.06 4.01
N MET A 63 -8.48 2.73 2.93
CA MET A 63 -9.87 3.20 2.77
C MET A 63 -10.89 2.05 2.75
N CYS A 64 -10.55 0.89 2.21
CA CYS A 64 -11.40 -0.30 2.27
C CYS A 64 -11.64 -0.74 3.73
N LEU A 65 -10.59 -0.82 4.56
CA LEU A 65 -10.76 -1.13 5.99
C LEU A 65 -11.64 -0.13 6.73
N PHE A 66 -11.49 1.17 6.45
CA PHE A 66 -12.29 2.20 7.14
C PHE A 66 -13.77 2.11 6.80
N LYS A 67 -14.11 1.62 5.60
CA LYS A 67 -15.51 1.35 5.22
C LYS A 67 -16.05 0.12 5.96
N ASP A 68 -15.24 -0.93 6.09
CA ASP A 68 -15.63 -2.15 6.81
C ASP A 68 -15.85 -1.89 8.31
N LYS A 69 -15.02 -1.04 8.93
CA LYS A 69 -15.14 -0.66 10.35
C LYS A 69 -16.32 0.25 10.70
N LYS A 70 -16.96 0.91 9.71
CA LYS A 70 -18.09 1.83 9.93
C LYS A 70 -19.48 1.23 9.67
N GLY A 71 -19.59 -0.09 9.51
CA GLY A 71 -20.88 -0.78 9.56
C GLY A 71 -21.70 -0.73 8.27
N LYS A 72 -21.11 -1.17 7.15
CA LYS A 72 -21.88 -1.75 6.05
C LYS A 72 -21.18 -3.02 5.57
N GLU A 73 -21.82 -4.16 5.82
CA GLU A 73 -21.52 -5.42 5.15
C GLU A 73 -21.41 -5.17 3.64
N SER A 74 -20.28 -5.54 3.04
CA SER A 74 -20.17 -5.69 1.59
C SER A 74 -19.10 -6.72 1.31
N GLU A 75 -19.54 -7.98 1.17
CA GLU A 75 -19.12 -9.05 0.26
C GLU A 75 -17.72 -9.10 -0.40
N ILE A 76 -16.68 -8.43 0.12
CA ILE A 76 -15.29 -8.57 -0.37
C ILE A 76 -14.49 -9.56 0.49
N SER A 77 -15.16 -10.27 1.41
CA SER A 77 -14.58 -11.46 2.07
C SER A 77 -14.48 -12.66 1.12
N THR A 78 -15.24 -12.68 0.02
CA THR A 78 -15.37 -13.88 -0.84
C THR A 78 -14.51 -13.82 -2.10
N VAL A 79 -14.17 -12.65 -2.64
CA VAL A 79 -13.53 -12.55 -3.97
C VAL A 79 -12.00 -12.69 -3.92
N VAL A 80 -11.33 -12.25 -2.85
CA VAL A 80 -9.86 -12.34 -2.76
C VAL A 80 -9.37 -13.77 -2.48
N ARG A 81 -10.27 -14.69 -2.06
CA ARG A 81 -9.97 -16.13 -1.97
C ARG A 81 -10.05 -16.88 -3.31
N LYS A 82 -10.43 -16.22 -4.41
CA LYS A 82 -10.71 -16.87 -5.70
C LYS A 82 -9.74 -16.51 -6.84
N VAL A 83 -8.70 -15.72 -6.59
CA VAL A 83 -7.69 -15.37 -7.61
C VAL A 83 -6.30 -15.42 -6.96
N LEU A 84 -5.84 -16.58 -6.45
CA LEU A 84 -4.96 -17.49 -7.21
C LEU A 84 -5.19 -17.56 -8.72
#